data_AF-A0A2A9PP67-F1
#
_entry.id   AF-A0A2A9PP67-F1
#
_cell.length_a   1.000
_cell.length_b   1.000
_cell.length_c   1.000
_cell.angle_alpha   90.00
_cell.angle_beta   90.00
_cell.angle_gamma   90.00
#
_symmetry.space_group_name_H-M   'P 1'
#
loop_
_entity.id
_entity.type
_entity.pdbx_description
1 polymer ?
#
loop_
_entity_poly.entity_id
_entity_poly.type
_entity_poly.pdbx_seq_one_letter_code
_entity_poly.pdbx_strand_id
1 'polypeptide(L)'
;MRGAIVPVVPQVCHFESQPCLWRNKNSHGDCRPYKPIEIEGNPYTQRVATTKFLTREELCNKDTDGVNPGKECCKAYGGSCGPNHLDLWCQPSVPTNQTQEKTVKKMQKTAETCTYKGRTCQWYGTSPSCGGNEFYEGMWNSYNGRRRQLIVTTREDSKWQICNRRDTWLTPNPGECCQKYGYGCLSGYKRLWCDE
;
A
#
# COMPACT_ATOMS: atom_id res chain seq x y z
N MET A 1 -0.93 32.54 24.53
CA MET A 1 -0.15 31.36 24.96
C MET A 1 0.51 30.75 23.72
N ARG A 2 1.83 30.85 23.59
CA ARG A 2 2.57 30.25 22.47
C ARG A 2 2.69 28.75 22.76
N GLY A 3 1.95 27.93 22.02
CA GLY A 3 2.06 26.47 22.13
C GLY A 3 3.48 26.03 21.81
N ALA A 4 4.07 25.21 22.68
CA ALA A 4 5.39 24.64 22.44
C ALA A 4 5.37 23.84 21.13
N ILE A 5 6.21 24.24 20.17
CA ILE A 5 6.46 23.46 18.96
C ILE A 5 7.35 22.29 19.39
N VAL A 6 6.74 21.15 19.71
CA VAL A 6 7.49 19.92 20.02
C VAL A 6 8.18 19.47 18.73
N PRO A 7 9.52 19.38 18.69
CA PRO A 7 10.21 18.84 17.53
C PRO A 7 9.82 17.36 17.38
N VAL A 8 9.03 17.04 16.35
CA VAL A 8 8.70 15.66 15.99
C VAL A 8 9.96 15.05 15.38
N VAL A 9 10.78 14.40 16.21
CA VAL A 9 11.89 13.58 15.71
C VAL A 9 11.27 12.39 14.96
N PRO A 10 11.60 12.17 13.68
CA PRO A 10 11.11 11.02 12.95
C PRO A 10 11.56 9.73 13.64
N GLN A 11 10.63 8.90 14.10
CA GLN A 11 10.96 7.62 14.72
C GLN A 11 11.21 6.57 13.63
N VAL A 12 12.40 5.96 13.66
CA VAL A 12 12.71 4.80 12.83
C VAL A 12 12.01 3.59 13.44
N CYS A 13 11.38 2.79 12.59
CA CYS A 13 10.75 1.51 12.93
C CYS A 13 11.25 0.43 12.00
N HIS A 14 11.00 -0.83 12.32
CA HIS A 14 11.32 -1.96 11.46
C HIS A 14 10.06 -2.60 10.90
N PHE A 15 10.01 -2.72 9.59
CA PHE A 15 9.00 -3.50 8.90
C PHE A 15 9.69 -4.65 8.16
N GLU A 16 9.32 -5.89 8.50
CA GLU A 16 9.96 -7.12 7.99
C GLU A 16 11.52 -7.09 8.07
N SER A 17 12.06 -6.56 9.17
CA SER A 17 13.51 -6.36 9.44
C SER A 17 14.20 -5.26 8.63
N GLN A 18 13.46 -4.46 7.85
CA GLN A 18 13.99 -3.29 7.17
C GLN A 18 13.73 -2.03 8.00
N PRO A 19 14.71 -1.13 8.17
CA PRO A 19 14.47 0.14 8.82
C PRO A 19 13.58 1.00 7.92
N CYS A 20 12.59 1.65 8.52
CA CYS A 20 11.59 2.46 7.87
C CYS A 20 11.31 3.76 8.64
N LEU A 21 10.85 4.77 7.92
CA LEU A 21 10.56 6.08 8.46
C LEU A 21 9.27 6.65 7.85
N TRP A 22 8.37 7.13 8.70
CA TRP A 22 7.21 7.91 8.26
C TRP A 22 7.64 9.32 7.84
N ARG A 23 7.18 9.75 6.67
CA ARG A 23 7.41 11.07 6.09
C ARG A 23 6.09 11.79 5.92
N ASN A 24 6.01 13.02 6.43
CA ASN A 24 4.85 13.88 6.20
C ASN A 24 4.88 14.47 4.79
N LYS A 25 3.78 14.32 4.04
CA LYS A 25 3.59 14.87 2.69
C LYS A 25 2.47 15.91 2.67
N ASN A 26 2.75 17.07 2.09
CA ASN A 26 1.75 18.07 1.75
C ASN A 26 1.67 18.28 0.22
N SER A 27 0.78 19.17 -0.24
CA SER A 27 0.61 19.51 -1.67
C SER A 27 1.87 20.08 -2.34
N HIS A 28 2.87 20.49 -1.56
CA HIS A 28 4.12 21.10 -2.02
C HIS A 28 5.36 20.20 -1.79
N GLY A 29 5.18 18.96 -1.30
CA GLY A 29 6.26 17.99 -1.06
C GLY A 29 6.39 17.54 0.40
N ASP A 30 7.61 17.20 0.82
CA ASP A 30 7.87 16.77 2.20
C ASP A 30 7.71 17.95 3.16
N CYS A 31 6.92 17.78 4.22
CA CYS A 31 6.96 18.69 5.36
C CYS A 31 8.33 18.53 6.03
N ARG A 32 9.27 19.40 5.69
CA ARG A 32 10.60 19.39 6.29
C ARG A 32 10.45 19.72 7.78
N PRO A 33 10.89 18.85 8.71
CA PRO A 33 11.07 19.27 10.08
C PRO A 33 12.04 20.46 10.12
N TYR A 34 11.96 21.30 11.17
CA TYR A 34 12.82 22.47 11.35
C TYR A 34 14.33 22.14 11.26
N LYS A 35 14.69 20.88 11.51
CA LYS A 35 15.96 20.28 11.11
C LYS A 35 15.70 19.27 9.98
N PRO A 36 15.94 19.61 8.70
CA PRO A 36 15.79 18.66 7.61
C PRO A 36 16.74 17.47 7.83
N ILE A 37 16.27 16.26 7.52
CA ILE A 37 17.18 15.12 7.33
C ILE A 37 18.02 15.47 6.10
N GLU A 38 19.35 15.48 6.22
CA GLU A 38 20.23 15.64 5.06
C GLU A 38 19.93 14.52 4.06
N ILE A 39 19.43 14.90 2.87
CA ILE A 39 18.99 13.97 1.82
C ILE A 39 20.20 13.38 1.08
N GLU A 40 21.40 13.90 1.33
CA GLU A 40 22.66 13.36 0.83
C GLU A 40 22.91 11.98 1.45
N GLY A 41 22.45 10.94 0.74
CA GLY A 41 22.56 9.54 1.16
C GLY A 41 21.27 8.89 1.68
N ASN A 42 20.08 9.49 1.48
CA ASN A 42 18.81 8.96 2.00
C ASN A 42 18.57 7.48 1.60
N PRO A 43 18.68 6.53 2.55
CA PRO A 43 18.62 5.11 2.21
C PRO A 43 17.18 4.60 2.05
N TYR A 44 16.16 5.36 2.46
CA TYR A 44 14.77 4.94 2.39
C TYR A 44 14.13 5.36 1.06
N THR A 45 14.36 4.54 0.04
CA THR A 45 13.93 4.77 -1.35
C THR A 45 12.66 4.01 -1.73
N GLN A 46 12.14 3.15 -0.85
CA GLN A 46 10.97 2.32 -1.14
C GLN A 46 9.80 2.70 -0.26
N ARG A 47 8.72 3.23 -0.84
CA ARG A 47 7.49 3.48 -0.09
C ARG A 47 6.68 2.19 0.08
N VAL A 48 6.26 1.91 1.30
CA VAL A 48 5.53 0.68 1.65
C VAL A 48 4.08 0.92 2.05
N ALA A 49 3.76 2.08 2.62
CA ALA A 49 2.41 2.42 3.07
C ALA A 49 2.15 3.94 2.95
N THR A 50 0.88 4.33 2.88
CA THR A 50 0.46 5.74 2.87
C THR A 50 -0.88 5.93 3.56
N THR A 51 -1.02 6.97 4.38
CA THR A 51 -2.31 7.38 4.98
C THR A 51 -3.14 8.30 4.10
N LYS A 52 -2.73 8.50 2.85
CA LYS A 52 -3.47 9.35 1.89
C LYS A 52 -4.89 8.88 1.64
N PHE A 53 -5.08 7.57 1.66
CA PHE A 53 -6.34 6.94 1.28
C PHE A 53 -6.97 6.11 2.40
N LEU A 54 -6.20 5.81 3.44
CA LEU A 54 -6.60 4.96 4.55
C LEU A 54 -6.16 5.64 5.85
N THR A 55 -6.99 5.54 6.88
CA THR A 55 -6.60 5.98 8.21
C THR A 55 -5.45 5.12 8.73
N ARG A 56 -4.70 5.65 9.70
CA ARG A 56 -3.66 4.87 10.40
C ARG A 56 -4.24 3.56 10.95
N GLU A 57 -5.43 3.62 11.54
CA GLU A 57 -6.07 2.46 12.14
C GLU A 57 -6.35 1.37 11.09
N GLU A 58 -6.85 1.75 9.91
CA GLU A 58 -7.10 0.81 8.81
C GLU A 58 -5.81 0.19 8.28
N LEU A 59 -4.76 0.98 8.06
CA LEU A 59 -3.45 0.47 7.62
C LEU A 59 -2.82 -0.49 8.64
N CYS A 60 -3.03 -0.23 9.94
CA CYS A 60 -2.38 -0.96 11.01
C CYS A 60 -3.12 -2.22 11.45
N ASN A 61 -4.43 -2.27 11.25
CA ASN A 61 -5.26 -3.39 11.67
C ASN A 61 -5.64 -4.35 10.54
N LYS A 62 -5.43 -3.97 9.28
CA LYS A 62 -5.80 -4.78 8.10
C LYS A 62 -4.59 -4.96 7.19
N ASP A 63 -4.57 -6.06 6.44
CA ASP A 63 -3.67 -6.17 5.30
C ASP A 63 -4.26 -5.33 4.17
N THR A 64 -3.59 -4.23 3.82
CA THR A 64 -4.07 -3.25 2.85
C THR A 64 -3.19 -3.26 1.59
N ASP A 65 -3.62 -2.53 0.58
CA ASP A 65 -2.90 -2.31 -0.67
C ASP A 65 -1.65 -1.43 -0.51
N GLY A 66 -1.57 -0.67 0.59
CA GLY A 66 -0.31 -0.31 1.25
C GLY A 66 0.02 -1.41 2.25
N VAL A 67 1.22 -1.94 2.25
CA VAL A 67 1.57 -3.07 3.12
C VAL A 67 1.27 -2.69 4.57
N ASN A 68 0.56 -3.55 5.32
CA ASN A 68 0.38 -3.33 6.77
C ASN A 68 1.78 -3.16 7.36
N PRO A 69 2.12 -1.99 7.90
CA PRO A 69 3.50 -1.67 8.25
C PRO A 69 3.95 -2.37 9.54
N GLY A 70 3.09 -3.19 10.14
CA GLY A 70 3.36 -3.93 11.36
C GLY A 70 3.23 -3.07 12.62
N LYS A 71 3.11 -3.75 13.76
CA LYS A 71 2.86 -3.11 15.07
C LYS A 71 3.93 -2.08 15.44
N GLU A 72 5.18 -2.30 15.04
CA GLU A 72 6.30 -1.39 15.35
C GLU A 72 6.14 -0.06 14.58
N CYS A 73 6.01 -0.11 13.26
CA CYS A 73 5.83 1.10 12.46
C CYS A 73 4.49 1.79 12.70
N CYS A 74 3.45 1.05 13.10
CA CYS A 74 2.20 1.63 13.55
C CYS A 74 2.34 2.46 14.83
N LYS A 75 3.23 2.06 15.74
CA LYS A 75 3.55 2.82 16.97
C LYS A 75 4.47 4.01 16.70
N ALA A 76 5.39 3.88 15.76
CA ALA A 76 6.31 4.94 15.34
C ALA A 76 5.63 6.07 14.55
N TYR A 77 4.31 6.03 14.39
CA TYR A 77 3.55 7.05 13.70
C TYR A 77 3.63 8.39 14.45
N GLY A 78 4.32 9.37 13.86
CA GLY A 78 4.48 10.71 14.42
C GLY A 78 3.24 11.62 14.26
N GLY A 79 3.32 12.83 14.82
CA GLY A 79 2.30 13.86 14.63
C GLY A 79 2.25 14.35 13.17
N SER A 80 1.04 14.57 12.64
CA SER A 80 0.86 15.15 11.31
C SER A 80 0.96 16.68 11.37
N CYS A 81 1.57 17.27 10.35
CA CYS A 81 1.56 18.72 10.18
C CYS A 81 0.25 19.14 9.48
N GLY A 82 -0.87 19.29 10.17
CA GLY A 82 -2.13 19.75 9.56
C GLY A 82 -2.84 18.71 8.65
N PRO A 83 -3.62 19.12 7.62
CA PRO A 83 -4.46 18.22 6.78
C PRO A 83 -3.65 17.39 5.76
N ASN A 84 -2.55 16.80 6.22
CA ASN A 84 -1.54 16.12 5.43
C ASN A 84 -1.54 14.61 5.69
N HIS A 85 -1.04 13.84 4.72
CA HIS A 85 -0.87 12.39 4.85
C HIS A 85 0.59 12.03 5.12
N LEU A 86 0.80 10.82 5.61
CA LEU A 86 2.11 10.26 5.90
C LEU A 86 2.38 9.06 5.00
N ASP A 87 3.60 9.00 4.49
CA ASP A 87 4.12 7.88 3.72
C ASP A 87 5.18 7.15 4.53
N LEU A 88 5.10 5.83 4.62
CA LEU A 88 6.16 5.02 5.21
C LEU A 88 7.16 4.64 4.13
N TRP A 89 8.42 5.00 4.33
CA TRP A 89 9.52 4.68 3.43
C TRP A 89 10.51 3.77 4.14
N CYS A 90 10.85 2.64 3.53
CA CYS A 90 11.81 1.66 4.02
C CYS A 90 13.10 1.70 3.22
N GLN A 91 14.20 1.38 3.89
CA GLN A 91 15.46 1.10 3.23
C GLN A 91 15.35 -0.27 2.54
N PRO A 92 15.63 -0.36 1.23
CA PRO A 92 15.66 -1.65 0.58
C PRO A 92 16.77 -2.50 1.21
N SER A 93 16.47 -3.76 1.53
CA SER A 93 17.50 -4.77 1.75
C SER A 93 18.39 -4.81 0.50
N VAL A 94 19.69 -4.48 0.66
CA VAL A 94 20.75 -4.17 -0.34
C VAL A 94 20.83 -5.07 -1.62
N PRO A 95 21.64 -4.71 -2.64
CA PRO A 95 21.23 -4.17 -3.93
C PRO A 95 21.29 -5.17 -5.11
N THR A 96 20.74 -4.71 -6.22
CA THR A 96 20.52 -5.28 -7.56
C THR A 96 21.76 -5.81 -8.30
N ASN A 97 22.55 -6.75 -7.76
CA ASN A 97 23.61 -7.41 -8.54
C ASN A 97 23.91 -8.89 -8.18
N GLN A 98 23.04 -9.54 -7.42
CA GLN A 98 23.08 -10.99 -7.35
C GLN A 98 21.69 -11.50 -7.67
N THR A 99 21.60 -12.25 -8.76
CA THR A 99 20.52 -13.17 -9.09
C THR A 99 20.47 -14.25 -8.01
N GLN A 100 20.16 -13.87 -6.78
CA GLN A 100 19.55 -14.80 -5.86
C GLN A 100 18.13 -14.97 -6.40
N GLU A 101 17.79 -16.19 -6.76
CA GLU A 101 16.41 -16.64 -6.85
C GLU A 101 15.75 -16.29 -5.50
N LYS A 102 15.29 -15.04 -5.35
CA LYS A 102 14.46 -14.63 -4.24
C LYS A 102 13.20 -15.44 -4.45
N THR A 103 13.08 -16.53 -3.70
CA THR A 103 11.86 -17.33 -3.62
C THR A 103 10.72 -16.35 -3.44
N VAL A 104 9.96 -16.10 -4.52
CA VAL A 104 8.87 -15.14 -4.49
C VAL A 104 7.90 -15.70 -3.45
N LYS A 105 7.72 -14.97 -2.35
CA LYS A 105 6.81 -15.40 -1.28
C LYS A 105 5.40 -15.31 -1.85
N LYS A 106 4.91 -16.41 -2.41
CA LYS A 106 3.53 -16.51 -2.92
C LYS A 106 2.56 -16.37 -1.76
N MET A 107 1.53 -15.54 -1.93
CA MET A 107 0.40 -15.47 -1.01
C MET A 107 -0.20 -16.85 -0.81
N GLN A 108 -0.37 -17.23 0.45
CA GLN A 108 -1.07 -18.46 0.79
C GLN A 108 -2.55 -18.30 0.45
N LYS A 109 -3.12 -19.33 -0.18
CA LYS A 109 -4.55 -19.34 -0.55
C LYS A 109 -5.40 -19.34 0.73
N THR A 110 -6.17 -18.28 0.94
CA THR A 110 -7.14 -18.17 2.05
C THR A 110 -8.58 -18.12 1.53
N ALA A 111 -9.55 -18.14 2.45
CA ALA A 111 -10.98 -17.99 2.10
C ALA A 111 -11.31 -16.68 1.36
N GLU A 112 -10.47 -15.65 1.51
CA GLU A 112 -10.61 -14.33 0.88
C GLU A 112 -9.91 -14.24 -0.48
N THR A 113 -9.05 -15.21 -0.79
CA THR A 113 -8.33 -15.26 -2.07
C THR A 113 -9.16 -15.92 -3.17
N CYS A 114 -8.82 -15.60 -4.41
CA CYS A 114 -9.40 -16.15 -5.64
C CYS A 114 -8.30 -16.42 -6.66
N THR A 115 -8.65 -17.09 -7.76
CA THR A 115 -7.71 -17.38 -8.85
C THR A 115 -8.08 -16.55 -10.08
N TYR A 116 -7.10 -15.85 -10.66
CA TYR A 116 -7.24 -15.20 -11.96
C TYR A 116 -6.04 -15.54 -12.85
N LYS A 117 -6.29 -16.15 -14.02
CA LYS A 117 -5.24 -16.58 -14.97
C LYS A 117 -4.09 -17.37 -14.31
N GLY A 118 -4.43 -18.29 -13.40
CA GLY A 118 -3.47 -19.12 -12.67
C GLY A 118 -2.74 -18.42 -11.51
N ARG A 119 -3.02 -17.15 -11.26
CA ARG A 119 -2.43 -16.36 -10.17
C ARG A 119 -3.36 -16.30 -8.97
N THR A 120 -2.79 -16.26 -7.77
CA THR A 120 -3.57 -16.06 -6.54
C THR A 120 -3.78 -14.58 -6.33
N CYS A 121 -5.04 -14.18 -6.17
CA CYS A 121 -5.46 -12.79 -6.11
C CYS A 121 -6.33 -12.51 -4.89
N GLN A 122 -6.36 -11.26 -4.46
CA GLN A 122 -7.18 -10.83 -3.33
C GLN A 122 -7.67 -9.40 -3.54
N TRP A 123 -8.92 -9.17 -3.16
CA TRP A 123 -9.50 -7.84 -3.12
C TRP A 123 -9.08 -7.10 -1.86
N TYR A 124 -8.56 -5.89 -2.04
CA TYR A 124 -8.20 -4.98 -0.96
C TYR A 124 -9.19 -3.82 -0.92
N GLY A 125 -9.52 -3.41 0.31
CA GLY A 125 -10.57 -2.43 0.61
C GLY A 125 -11.77 -3.07 1.31
N THR A 126 -12.06 -2.61 2.53
CA THR A 126 -13.18 -3.11 3.34
C THR A 126 -14.32 -2.10 3.34
N SER A 127 -15.55 -2.55 3.14
CA SER A 127 -16.74 -1.71 3.29
C SER A 127 -16.89 -1.22 4.75
N PRO A 128 -17.42 -0.01 5.02
CA PRO A 128 -17.96 0.97 4.06
C PRO A 128 -16.91 1.89 3.42
N SER A 129 -15.75 2.08 4.03
CA SER A 129 -14.66 2.93 3.52
C SER A 129 -13.50 2.07 3.01
N CYS A 130 -13.42 1.89 1.69
CA CYS A 130 -12.45 0.97 1.08
C CYS A 130 -11.08 1.59 0.80
N GLY A 131 -10.95 2.90 1.04
CA GLY A 131 -9.77 3.68 0.73
C GLY A 131 -9.44 3.72 -0.76
N GLY A 132 -8.16 3.71 -1.10
CA GLY A 132 -7.67 3.94 -2.46
C GLY A 132 -6.15 3.76 -2.56
N ASN A 133 -5.64 3.92 -3.77
CA ASN A 133 -4.22 3.97 -4.05
C ASN A 133 -3.90 4.89 -5.23
N GLU A 134 -2.62 5.00 -5.52
CA GLU A 134 -2.07 5.71 -6.67
C GLU A 134 -1.55 4.77 -7.76
N PHE A 135 -1.65 3.46 -7.55
CA PHE A 135 -1.34 2.48 -8.59
C PHE A 135 -2.48 2.45 -9.61
N TYR A 136 -2.12 2.38 -10.89
CA TYR A 136 -3.05 2.14 -11.98
C TYR A 136 -3.09 0.67 -12.36
N GLU A 137 -4.16 0.27 -13.04
CA GLU A 137 -4.34 -1.11 -13.51
C GLU A 137 -3.16 -1.52 -14.42
N GLY A 138 -2.65 -2.74 -14.21
CA GLY A 138 -1.44 -3.25 -14.85
C GLY A 138 -0.14 -2.93 -14.13
N MET A 139 -0.12 -1.98 -13.18
CA MET A 139 1.09 -1.60 -12.45
C MET A 139 1.53 -2.69 -11.48
N TRP A 140 2.84 -2.93 -11.45
CA TRP A 140 3.48 -3.87 -10.53
C TRP A 140 3.94 -3.16 -9.26
N ASN A 141 3.69 -3.80 -8.13
CA ASN A 141 4.25 -3.44 -6.85
C ASN A 141 5.12 -4.60 -6.36
N SER A 142 6.43 -4.35 -6.29
CA SER A 142 7.41 -5.32 -5.79
C SER A 142 7.91 -4.85 -4.44
N TYR A 143 7.68 -5.66 -3.41
CA TYR A 143 8.13 -5.37 -2.05
C TYR A 143 8.65 -6.63 -1.38
N ASN A 144 9.89 -6.58 -0.88
CA ASN A 144 10.54 -7.64 -0.11
C ASN A 144 10.38 -9.07 -0.67
N GLY A 145 10.57 -9.23 -1.98
CA GLY A 145 10.44 -10.52 -2.66
C GLY A 145 9.00 -10.97 -2.92
N ARG A 146 7.98 -10.17 -2.57
CA ARG A 146 6.62 -10.31 -3.09
C ARG A 146 6.47 -9.42 -4.30
N ARG A 147 5.87 -9.94 -5.36
CA ARG A 147 5.61 -9.18 -6.58
C ARG A 147 4.14 -9.36 -6.94
N ARG A 148 3.40 -8.26 -6.84
CA ARG A 148 1.95 -8.23 -7.07
C ARG A 148 1.61 -7.23 -8.16
N GLN A 149 0.63 -7.56 -8.98
CA GLN A 149 0.12 -6.67 -10.01
C GLN A 149 -1.29 -6.24 -9.66
N LEU A 150 -1.58 -4.96 -9.82
CA LEU A 150 -2.93 -4.45 -9.72
C LEU A 150 -3.67 -4.82 -11.01
N ILE A 151 -4.61 -5.74 -10.92
CA ILE A 151 -5.34 -6.21 -12.11
C ILE A 151 -6.52 -5.31 -12.42
N VAL A 152 -7.31 -4.97 -11.41
CA VAL A 152 -8.52 -4.18 -11.60
C VAL A 152 -8.87 -3.37 -10.35
N THR A 153 -9.49 -2.22 -10.55
CA THR A 153 -10.01 -1.36 -9.50
C THR A 153 -11.47 -1.04 -9.75
N THR A 154 -12.23 -0.78 -8.68
CA THR A 154 -13.60 -0.26 -8.81
C THR A 154 -13.66 1.27 -8.71
N ARG A 155 -12.57 1.94 -9.11
CA ARG A 155 -12.46 3.39 -9.00
C ARG A 155 -13.35 4.07 -10.04
N GLU A 156 -13.22 3.63 -11.27
CA GLU A 156 -13.93 4.18 -12.43
C GLU A 156 -15.10 3.27 -12.85
N ASP A 157 -15.01 1.97 -12.57
CA ASP A 157 -16.02 0.97 -12.92
C ASP A 157 -16.68 0.36 -11.67
N SER A 158 -17.97 0.08 -11.75
CA SER A 158 -18.68 -0.70 -10.74
C SER A 158 -18.30 -2.18 -10.78
N LYS A 159 -18.50 -2.89 -9.66
CA LYS A 159 -18.38 -4.37 -9.60
C LYS A 159 -19.13 -5.04 -10.76
N TRP A 160 -20.35 -4.56 -11.05
CA TRP A 160 -21.18 -5.14 -12.10
C TRP A 160 -20.54 -5.00 -13.49
N GLN A 161 -19.99 -3.82 -13.82
CA GLN A 161 -19.30 -3.59 -15.10
C GLN A 161 -18.05 -4.47 -15.22
N ILE A 162 -17.24 -4.56 -14.16
CA ILE A 162 -16.01 -5.35 -14.14
C ILE A 162 -16.28 -6.85 -14.31
N CYS A 163 -17.35 -7.34 -13.67
CA CYS A 163 -17.67 -8.77 -13.65
C CYS A 163 -18.43 -9.24 -14.90
N ASN A 164 -19.04 -8.33 -15.66
CA ASN A 164 -19.83 -8.66 -16.86
C ASN A 164 -19.17 -8.23 -18.18
N ARG A 165 -18.05 -7.50 -18.15
CA ARG A 165 -17.30 -7.14 -19.36
C ARG A 165 -16.54 -8.34 -19.93
N ARG A 166 -16.19 -8.29 -21.22
CA ARG A 166 -15.32 -9.29 -21.84
C ARG A 166 -13.91 -9.18 -21.25
N ASP A 167 -13.28 -10.33 -20.95
CA ASP A 167 -11.89 -10.36 -20.48
C ASP A 167 -10.96 -9.97 -21.64
N THR A 168 -10.40 -8.78 -21.57
CA THR A 168 -9.36 -8.32 -22.49
C THR A 168 -8.15 -7.83 -21.70
N TRP A 169 -7.03 -7.60 -22.37
CA TRP A 169 -5.86 -7.01 -21.73
C TRP A 169 -6.13 -5.60 -21.16
N LEU A 170 -6.99 -4.82 -21.82
CA LEU A 170 -7.35 -3.45 -21.40
C LEU A 170 -8.49 -3.42 -20.39
N THR A 171 -9.34 -4.45 -20.41
CA THR A 171 -10.51 -4.56 -19.53
C THR A 171 -10.55 -5.96 -18.90
N PRO A 172 -9.66 -6.27 -17.96
CA PRO A 172 -9.61 -7.59 -17.35
C PRO A 172 -10.92 -7.90 -16.63
N ASN A 173 -11.49 -9.08 -16.86
CA ASN A 173 -12.62 -9.60 -16.11
C ASN A 173 -12.10 -10.62 -15.08
N PRO A 174 -12.19 -10.31 -13.78
CA PRO A 174 -11.54 -11.11 -12.75
C PRO A 174 -12.29 -12.42 -12.43
N GLY A 175 -13.40 -12.73 -13.12
CA GLY A 175 -14.05 -14.04 -13.11
C GLY A 175 -14.44 -14.52 -11.71
N GLU A 176 -13.86 -15.63 -11.26
CA GLU A 176 -14.10 -16.20 -9.92
C GLU A 176 -13.89 -15.20 -8.78
N CYS A 177 -12.98 -14.23 -8.96
CA CYS A 177 -12.73 -13.18 -7.99
C CYS A 177 -13.93 -12.24 -7.77
N CYS A 178 -14.90 -12.19 -8.68
CA CYS A 178 -16.12 -11.40 -8.50
C CYS A 178 -16.97 -11.85 -7.30
N GLN A 179 -16.93 -13.14 -6.98
CA GLN A 179 -17.63 -13.70 -5.82
C GLN A 179 -16.95 -13.29 -4.51
N LYS A 180 -15.63 -13.12 -4.53
CA LYS A 180 -14.81 -12.71 -3.37
C LYS A 180 -14.79 -11.20 -3.12
N TYR A 181 -15.44 -10.41 -3.97
CA TYR A 181 -15.50 -8.95 -3.82
C TYR A 181 -16.16 -8.49 -2.50
N GLY A 182 -17.15 -9.25 -2.02
CA GLY A 182 -17.95 -8.90 -0.85
C GLY A 182 -18.89 -7.71 -1.10
N TYR A 183 -19.08 -6.86 -0.08
CA TYR A 183 -19.91 -5.65 -0.14
C TYR A 183 -19.21 -4.49 -0.84
N GLY A 184 -20.02 -3.64 -1.50
CA GLY A 184 -19.58 -2.38 -2.11
C GLY A 184 -19.11 -1.34 -1.08
N CYS A 185 -18.43 -0.31 -1.58
CA CYS A 185 -17.87 0.77 -0.77
C CYS A 185 -18.80 1.99 -0.87
N LEU A 186 -19.05 2.66 0.26
CA LEU A 186 -19.72 3.96 0.28
C LEU A 186 -18.73 5.08 -0.06
N SER A 187 -17.46 4.91 0.33
CA SER A 187 -16.36 5.80 -0.01
C SER A 187 -15.12 5.01 -0.43
N GLY A 188 -14.36 5.56 -1.38
CA GLY A 188 -13.22 4.89 -1.97
C GLY A 188 -13.62 3.78 -2.95
N TYR A 189 -12.70 2.86 -3.21
CA TYR A 189 -12.90 1.76 -4.16
C TYR A 189 -12.12 0.52 -3.75
N LYS A 190 -12.43 -0.66 -4.30
CA LYS A 190 -11.64 -1.88 -4.08
C LYS A 190 -10.62 -2.10 -5.18
N ARG A 191 -9.57 -2.85 -4.86
CA ARG A 191 -8.42 -3.11 -5.73
C ARG A 191 -8.09 -4.59 -5.70
N LEU A 192 -8.08 -5.26 -6.86
CA LEU A 192 -7.70 -6.65 -6.97
C LEU A 192 -6.21 -6.75 -7.28
N TRP A 193 -5.45 -7.28 -6.33
CA TRP A 193 -4.03 -7.56 -6.51
C TRP A 193 -3.81 -9.05 -6.72
N CYS A 194 -2.93 -9.41 -7.66
CA CYS A 194 -2.55 -10.78 -7.94
C CYS A 194 -1.04 -10.96 -7.78
N ASP A 195 -0.62 -12.03 -7.11
CA ASP A 195 0.79 -12.37 -6.97
C ASP A 195 1.36 -13.03 -8.23
N GLU A 196 2.68 -12.91 -8.43
CA GLU A 196 3.46 -13.64 -9.44
C GLU A 196 3.81 -15.08 -9.00
#